data_AF-A0A6C7MWX0-F1
#
_entry.id   AF-A0A6C7MWX0-F1
#
_cell.length_a   1.000
_cell.length_b   1.000
_cell.length_c   1.000
_cell.angle_alpha   90.00
_cell.angle_beta   90.00
_cell.angle_gamma   90.00
#
_symmetry.space_group_name_H-M   'P 1'
#
loop_
_entity.id
_entity.type
_entity.pdbx_description
1 polymer ?
#
loop_
_entity_poly.entity_id
_entity_poly.type
_entity_poly.pdbx_seq_one_letter_code
_entity_poly.pdbx_strand_id
1 'polypeptide(L)'
;MTILEKNIQALLSGVNEPLGNKLLNFIQNKTCSRFNIDENLNIYDKTHNVFMYENLEEEINFFYQSILEKTHRYPFACIYGIGNALLIKNLSKHYKHLFVFESEIELFILALSTLDLSEELCSGKIYLVDIEEERVDIQLLILFDMKDISEYLSLYEMFVNNVYYKKFYEDIWHKADELCEKNIKVVIRNLGSNSDLSFECYSHLLQNIPSMLESIPFQRILSERKNKFDNAIVVSAGPSLAKQLSLLKAYQDKAVIFCADGALSMLEKKGIVPDYVTNLDFTDLAMKFFQNKENKTSLNILSCATYPNLVHFLDNKSVILRDDPLCQRFNLNDFGYI
;
A
#
# COMPACT_ATOMS: atom_id res chain seq x y z
N MET A 1 -13.32 32.90 22.93
CA MET A 1 -13.08 31.50 22.53
C MET A 1 -11.89 31.02 23.34
N THR A 2 -12.06 29.96 24.11
CA THR A 2 -10.96 29.35 24.88
C THR A 2 -9.93 28.71 23.93
N ILE A 3 -8.72 28.44 24.42
CA ILE A 3 -7.68 27.75 23.61
C ILE A 3 -8.21 26.40 23.12
N LEU A 4 -8.86 25.64 24.01
CA LEU A 4 -9.48 24.37 23.69
C LEU A 4 -10.54 24.48 22.60
N GLU A 5 -11.46 25.46 22.70
CA GLU A 5 -12.48 25.69 21.68
C GLU A 5 -11.86 25.99 20.31
N LYS A 6 -10.80 26.80 20.28
CA LYS A 6 -10.10 27.17 19.04
C LYS A 6 -9.46 25.95 18.38
N ASN A 7 -8.80 25.10 19.18
CA ASN A 7 -8.20 23.85 18.71
C ASN A 7 -9.24 22.85 18.21
N ILE A 8 -10.35 22.67 18.94
CA ILE A 8 -11.44 21.79 18.52
C ILE A 8 -12.08 22.29 17.23
N GLN A 9 -12.29 23.61 17.09
CA GLN A 9 -12.79 24.18 15.84
C GLN A 9 -11.85 23.92 14.66
N ALA A 10 -10.53 23.95 14.86
CA ALA A 10 -9.56 23.60 13.84
C ALA A 10 -9.68 22.13 13.39
N LEU A 11 -9.94 21.20 14.32
CA LEU A 11 -10.19 19.80 13.97
C LEU A 11 -11.50 19.66 13.16
N LEU A 12 -12.54 20.37 13.58
CA LEU A 12 -13.87 20.35 12.94
C LEU A 12 -13.93 21.08 11.60
N SER A 13 -12.90 21.83 11.20
CA SER A 13 -12.88 22.53 9.90
C SER A 13 -12.61 21.60 8.71
N GLY A 14 -12.73 20.28 8.89
CA GLY A 14 -12.48 19.25 7.88
C GLY A 14 -11.12 18.57 7.99
N VAL A 15 -10.30 18.88 9.00
CA VAL A 15 -8.98 18.25 9.20
C VAL A 15 -9.10 16.90 9.90
N ASN A 16 -9.87 16.83 10.98
CA ASN A 16 -10.17 15.59 11.70
C ASN A 16 -11.49 15.74 12.47
N GLU A 17 -12.59 15.82 11.71
CA GLU A 17 -13.94 15.95 12.25
C GLU A 17 -14.33 14.83 13.24
N PRO A 18 -13.98 13.53 12.99
CA PRO A 18 -14.27 12.47 13.95
C PRO A 18 -13.68 12.72 15.34
N LEU A 19 -12.39 13.08 15.43
CA LEU A 19 -11.75 13.39 16.71
C LEU A 19 -12.34 14.65 17.34
N GLY A 20 -12.59 15.69 16.55
CA GLY A 20 -13.24 16.93 17.04
C GLY A 20 -14.60 16.65 17.70
N ASN A 21 -15.44 15.82 17.07
CA ASN A 21 -16.73 15.40 17.62
C ASN A 21 -16.58 14.53 18.86
N LYS A 22 -15.61 13.61 18.88
CA LYS A 22 -15.31 12.75 20.05
C LYS A 22 -14.90 13.59 21.26
N LEU A 23 -14.06 14.61 21.06
CA LEU A 23 -13.64 15.56 22.10
C LEU A 23 -14.81 16.37 22.64
N LEU A 24 -15.65 16.95 21.77
CA LEU A 24 -16.84 17.70 22.19
C LEU A 24 -17.79 16.84 23.02
N ASN A 25 -18.07 15.62 22.56
CA ASN A 25 -18.93 14.67 23.25
C ASN A 25 -18.38 14.31 24.63
N PHE A 26 -17.06 14.09 24.73
CA PHE A 26 -16.41 13.80 26.01
C PHE A 26 -16.58 14.97 27.00
N ILE A 27 -16.29 16.20 26.58
CA ILE A 27 -16.35 17.39 27.45
C ILE A 27 -17.79 17.67 27.94
N GLN A 28 -18.80 17.34 27.14
CA GLN A 28 -20.21 17.51 27.53
C GLN A 28 -20.69 16.46 28.54
N ASN A 29 -20.16 15.23 28.47
CA ASN A 29 -20.70 14.09 29.21
C ASN A 29 -19.79 13.56 30.33
N LYS A 30 -18.51 13.94 30.33
CA LYS A 30 -17.49 13.45 31.25
C LYS A 30 -16.55 14.58 31.66
N THR A 31 -15.84 14.36 32.76
CA THR A 31 -14.80 15.27 33.25
C THR A 31 -13.46 14.56 33.20
N CYS A 32 -12.39 15.26 32.81
CA CYS A 32 -11.03 14.75 32.95
C CYS A 32 -10.76 14.43 34.43
N SER A 33 -10.55 13.16 34.72
CA SER A 33 -10.49 12.68 36.11
C SER A 33 -9.19 11.96 36.41
N ARG A 34 -8.56 11.34 35.41
CA ARG A 34 -7.32 10.57 35.57
C ARG A 34 -6.11 11.48 35.54
N PHE A 35 -6.06 12.41 34.59
CA PHE A 35 -4.91 13.27 34.40
C PHE A 35 -5.19 14.70 34.85
N ASN A 36 -4.20 15.33 35.47
CA ASN A 36 -4.19 16.76 35.77
C ASN A 36 -2.88 17.38 35.28
N ILE A 37 -2.91 18.65 34.90
CA ILE A 37 -1.70 19.41 34.60
C ILE A 37 -1.44 20.43 35.72
N ASP A 38 -0.19 20.58 36.13
CA ASP A 38 0.23 21.57 37.12
C ASP A 38 0.63 22.92 36.49
N GLU A 39 1.02 23.88 37.32
CA GLU A 39 1.45 25.22 36.89
C GLU A 39 2.73 25.19 36.03
N ASN A 40 3.55 24.15 36.16
CA ASN A 40 4.77 23.94 35.38
C ASN A 40 4.50 23.14 34.10
N LEU A 41 3.24 22.92 33.75
CA LEU A 41 2.81 22.13 32.59
C LEU A 41 3.18 20.63 32.66
N ASN A 42 3.50 20.12 33.85
CA ASN A 42 3.73 18.69 34.05
C ASN A 42 2.40 17.97 34.28
N ILE A 43 2.27 16.76 33.74
CA ILE A 43 1.05 15.96 33.82
C ILE A 43 1.20 14.96 34.96
N TYR A 44 0.23 14.94 35.87
CA TYR A 44 0.12 13.94 36.92
C TYR A 44 -0.92 12.88 36.54
N ASP A 45 -0.51 11.62 36.51
CA ASP A 45 -1.40 10.47 36.33
C ASP A 45 -1.85 9.94 37.70
N LYS A 46 -3.12 10.14 38.05
CA LYS A 46 -3.68 9.69 39.34
C LYS A 46 -3.86 8.18 39.43
N THR A 47 -3.93 7.46 38.30
CA THR A 47 -4.04 5.99 38.31
C THR A 47 -2.73 5.36 38.76
N HIS A 48 -1.61 5.88 38.26
CA HIS A 48 -0.28 5.37 38.59
C HIS A 48 0.41 6.15 39.73
N ASN A 49 -0.15 7.28 40.15
CA ASN A 49 0.39 8.22 41.14
C ASN A 49 1.80 8.72 40.79
N VAL A 50 2.04 9.05 39.52
CA VAL A 50 3.34 9.53 39.02
C VAL A 50 3.16 10.77 38.16
N PHE A 51 4.18 11.62 38.15
CA PHE A 51 4.32 12.64 37.11
C PHE A 51 4.82 12.00 35.82
N MET A 52 4.37 12.53 34.69
CA MET A 52 4.74 12.09 33.35
C MET A 52 6.21 12.41 33.03
N TYR A 53 6.71 13.51 33.60
CA TYR A 53 8.09 13.95 33.45
C TYR A 53 8.75 14.09 34.83
N GLU A 54 9.97 13.59 34.97
CA GLU A 54 10.84 13.84 36.12
C GLU A 54 11.45 15.24 36.03
N ASN A 55 12.00 15.56 34.84
CA ASN A 55 12.47 16.90 34.49
C ASN A 55 11.93 17.28 33.11
N LEU A 56 10.87 18.09 33.10
CA LEU A 56 10.14 18.47 31.90
C LEU A 56 11.06 19.01 30.78
N GLU A 57 11.92 19.97 31.10
CA GLU A 57 12.72 20.68 30.11
C GLU A 57 13.84 19.79 29.55
N GLU A 58 14.55 19.07 30.41
CA GLU A 58 15.61 18.16 30.00
C GLU A 58 15.09 17.01 29.14
N GLU A 59 13.97 16.39 29.55
CA GLU A 59 13.37 15.30 28.80
C GLU A 59 12.85 15.78 27.44
N ILE A 60 12.08 16.88 27.39
CA ILE A 60 11.61 17.42 26.11
C ILE A 60 12.78 17.72 25.18
N ASN A 61 13.85 18.35 25.69
CA ASN A 61 15.02 18.66 24.88
C ASN A 61 15.73 17.39 24.39
N PHE A 62 15.85 16.36 25.23
CA PHE A 62 16.45 15.08 24.86
C PHE A 62 15.67 14.40 23.72
N PHE A 63 14.35 14.25 23.85
CA PHE A 63 13.53 13.61 22.82
C PHE A 63 13.47 14.47 21.54
N TYR A 64 13.39 15.80 21.69
CA TYR A 64 13.44 16.73 20.55
C TYR A 64 14.71 16.56 19.72
N GLN A 65 15.89 16.54 20.34
CA GLN A 65 17.16 16.36 19.63
C GLN A 65 17.27 14.97 19.03
N SER A 66 16.88 13.93 19.77
CA SER A 66 16.95 12.53 19.31
C SER A 66 16.12 12.30 18.04
N ILE A 67 14.94 12.92 17.95
CA ILE A 67 14.06 12.81 16.78
C ILE A 67 14.65 13.60 15.60
N LEU A 68 15.09 14.84 15.82
CA LEU A 68 15.66 15.67 14.77
C LEU A 68 16.95 15.09 14.17
N GLU A 69 17.82 14.51 14.98
CA GLU A 69 19.07 13.89 14.51
C GLU A 69 18.81 12.73 13.54
N LYS A 70 17.78 11.92 13.81
CA LYS A 70 17.42 10.77 12.98
C LYS A 70 16.67 11.15 11.70
N THR A 71 15.91 12.24 11.73
CA THR A 71 14.96 12.56 10.64
C THR A 71 15.14 13.96 10.05
N HIS A 72 16.32 14.56 10.17
CA HIS A 72 16.58 15.97 9.84
C HIS A 72 16.08 16.41 8.44
N ARG A 73 16.02 15.47 7.47
CA ARG A 73 15.62 15.74 6.08
C ARG A 73 14.25 15.18 5.72
N TYR A 74 13.56 14.55 6.67
CA TYR A 74 12.30 13.87 6.39
C TYR A 74 11.17 14.89 6.42
N PRO A 75 10.22 14.83 5.46
CA PRO A 75 9.10 15.75 5.43
C PRO A 75 8.10 15.49 6.56
N PHE A 76 8.16 14.28 7.16
CA PHE A 76 7.28 13.86 8.24
C PHE A 76 7.98 13.16 9.39
N ALA A 77 7.30 13.09 10.54
CA ALA A 77 7.63 12.23 11.67
C ALA A 77 6.35 11.68 12.31
N CYS A 78 6.45 10.47 12.87
CA CYS A 78 5.38 9.79 13.60
C CYS A 78 5.75 9.66 15.07
N ILE A 79 4.90 10.15 15.96
CA ILE A 79 5.16 10.19 17.40
C ILE A 79 3.98 9.60 18.15
N TYR A 80 4.25 8.62 18.98
CA TYR A 80 3.31 8.11 19.96
C TYR A 80 3.36 8.93 21.26
N GLY A 81 2.20 9.42 21.67
CA GLY A 81 1.95 10.25 22.84
C GLY A 81 1.92 11.74 22.53
N ILE A 82 0.84 12.42 22.91
CA ILE A 82 0.74 13.89 22.78
C ILE A 82 1.37 14.62 23.98
N GLY A 83 1.37 14.01 25.17
CA GLY A 83 1.84 14.61 26.41
C GLY A 83 1.16 15.95 26.68
N ASN A 84 1.94 16.98 27.03
CA ASN A 84 1.46 18.36 27.18
C ASN A 84 1.58 19.19 25.88
N ALA A 85 1.80 18.54 24.73
CA ALA A 85 2.03 19.13 23.41
C ALA A 85 3.25 20.05 23.22
N LEU A 86 4.09 20.30 24.24
CA LEU A 86 5.27 21.17 24.08
C LEU A 86 6.28 20.60 23.07
N LEU A 87 6.58 19.30 23.18
CA LEU A 87 7.46 18.61 22.22
C LEU A 87 6.90 18.71 20.80
N ILE A 88 5.60 18.45 20.63
CA ILE A 88 4.90 18.49 19.34
C ILE A 88 4.97 19.90 18.74
N LYS A 89 4.68 20.94 19.52
CA LYS A 89 4.77 22.33 19.07
C LYS A 89 6.20 22.69 18.63
N ASN A 90 7.22 22.25 19.37
CA ASN A 90 8.61 22.50 18.99
C ASN A 90 9.00 21.79 17.69
N LEU A 91 8.66 20.50 17.55
CA LEU A 91 8.93 19.73 16.34
C LEU A 91 8.17 20.24 15.13
N SER A 92 6.96 20.79 15.31
CA SER A 92 6.17 21.35 14.22
C SER A 92 6.91 22.44 13.43
N LYS A 93 7.95 23.07 13.98
CA LYS A 93 8.78 24.06 13.26
C LYS A 93 9.64 23.42 12.15
N HIS A 94 9.91 22.12 12.24
CA HIS A 94 10.87 21.41 11.39
C HIS A 94 10.24 20.44 10.38
N TYR A 95 9.01 19.98 10.62
CA TYR A 95 8.32 19.04 9.73
C TYR A 95 7.20 19.72 8.94
N LYS A 96 6.95 19.22 7.73
CA LYS A 96 5.73 19.56 6.99
C LYS A 96 4.52 18.83 7.56
N HIS A 97 4.72 17.58 8.00
CA HIS A 97 3.66 16.72 8.50
C HIS A 97 4.09 16.00 9.78
N LEU A 98 3.40 16.23 10.88
CA LEU A 98 3.69 15.59 12.16
C LEU A 98 2.48 14.75 12.58
N PHE A 99 2.64 13.44 12.59
CA PHE A 99 1.60 12.50 13.00
C PHE A 99 1.76 12.21 14.49
N VAL A 100 0.73 12.52 15.27
CA VAL A 100 0.74 12.35 16.72
C VAL A 100 -0.35 11.37 17.11
N PHE A 101 0.06 10.20 17.56
CA PHE A 101 -0.80 9.09 17.93
C PHE A 101 -1.08 9.13 19.43
N GLU A 102 -2.33 8.99 19.83
CA GLU A 102 -2.70 8.93 21.24
C GLU A 102 -3.94 8.05 21.42
N SER A 103 -3.98 7.34 22.55
CA SER A 103 -5.05 6.43 22.93
C SER A 103 -5.98 7.03 23.99
N GLU A 104 -5.45 7.96 24.80
CA GLU A 104 -6.17 8.56 25.91
C GLU A 104 -6.78 9.91 25.51
N ILE A 105 -8.11 9.94 25.40
CA ILE A 105 -8.86 11.15 25.06
C ILE A 105 -8.62 12.30 26.07
N GLU A 106 -8.39 11.98 27.35
CA GLU A 106 -8.09 12.99 28.37
C GLU A 106 -6.76 13.70 28.09
N LEU A 107 -5.76 13.01 27.53
CA LEU A 107 -4.46 13.61 27.18
C LEU A 107 -4.59 14.55 25.98
N PHE A 108 -5.43 14.22 24.99
CA PHE A 108 -5.80 15.18 23.93
C PHE A 108 -6.43 16.44 24.51
N ILE A 109 -7.41 16.31 25.40
CA ILE A 109 -8.09 17.48 26.00
C ILE A 109 -7.10 18.34 26.79
N LEU A 110 -6.24 17.73 27.60
CA LEU A 110 -5.23 18.47 28.37
C LEU A 110 -4.28 19.22 27.44
N ALA A 111 -3.66 18.54 26.48
CA ALA A 111 -2.74 19.15 25.52
C ALA A 111 -3.38 20.32 24.76
N LEU A 112 -4.61 20.13 24.25
CA LEU A 112 -5.35 21.15 23.50
C LEU A 112 -5.91 22.26 24.38
N SER A 113 -5.96 22.07 25.70
CA SER A 113 -6.28 23.15 26.66
C SER A 113 -5.05 23.96 27.02
N THR A 114 -3.87 23.34 26.99
CA THR A 114 -2.59 23.94 27.39
C THR A 114 -1.98 24.81 26.29
N LEU A 115 -1.98 24.35 25.04
CA LEU A 115 -1.31 25.04 23.93
C LEU A 115 -2.26 25.29 22.75
N ASP A 116 -2.15 26.47 22.15
CA ASP A 116 -2.82 26.77 20.89
C ASP A 116 -2.05 26.10 19.72
N LEU A 117 -2.66 25.08 19.14
CA LEU A 117 -2.20 24.33 17.96
C LEU A 117 -3.09 24.60 16.74
N SER A 118 -4.05 25.52 16.84
CA SER A 118 -5.12 25.67 15.84
C SER A 118 -4.59 25.98 14.44
N GLU A 119 -3.51 26.76 14.34
CA GLU A 119 -2.87 27.06 13.07
C GLU A 119 -2.23 25.80 12.45
N GLU A 120 -1.44 25.06 13.23
CA GLU A 120 -0.78 23.86 12.74
C GLU A 120 -1.75 22.71 12.42
N LEU A 121 -2.87 22.64 13.15
CA LEU A 121 -3.96 21.72 12.85
C LEU A 121 -4.66 22.12 11.54
N CYS A 122 -5.12 23.37 11.43
CA CYS A 122 -5.80 23.88 10.23
C CYS A 122 -4.94 23.75 8.97
N SER A 123 -3.62 23.95 9.08
CA SER A 123 -2.71 23.90 7.94
C SER A 123 -2.31 22.47 7.53
N GLY A 124 -2.77 21.42 8.23
CA GLY A 124 -2.33 20.04 7.98
C GLY A 124 -0.85 19.81 8.31
N LYS A 125 -0.32 20.56 9.28
CA LYS A 125 1.06 20.41 9.77
C LYS A 125 1.13 19.41 10.91
N ILE A 126 0.12 19.40 11.79
CA ILE A 126 -0.05 18.40 12.84
C ILE A 126 -1.31 17.60 12.53
N TYR A 127 -1.17 16.28 12.49
CA TYR A 127 -2.27 15.32 12.38
C TYR A 127 -2.36 14.57 13.69
N LEU A 128 -3.45 14.78 14.42
CA LEU A 128 -3.77 14.01 15.61
C LEU A 128 -4.49 12.73 15.19
N VAL A 129 -3.99 11.58 15.62
CA VAL A 129 -4.52 10.26 15.29
C VAL A 129 -4.94 9.58 16.58
N ASP A 130 -6.24 9.32 16.70
CA ASP A 130 -6.80 8.52 17.77
C ASP A 130 -6.74 7.05 17.38
N ILE A 131 -5.95 6.26 18.08
CA ILE A 131 -5.74 4.86 17.74
C ILE A 131 -6.98 3.99 18.02
N GLU A 132 -7.89 4.47 18.88
CA GLU A 132 -9.13 3.79 19.26
C GLU A 132 -10.28 4.15 18.29
N GLU A 133 -10.03 4.97 17.26
CA GLU A 133 -11.00 5.28 16.22
C GLU A 133 -11.19 4.08 15.27
N GLU A 134 -12.45 3.66 15.07
CA GLU A 134 -12.79 2.45 14.30
C GLU A 134 -12.24 2.49 12.87
N ARG A 135 -12.15 3.70 12.29
CA ARG A 135 -11.71 3.92 10.90
C ARG A 135 -10.31 4.49 10.79
N VAL A 136 -9.48 4.34 11.82
CA VAL A 136 -8.09 4.83 11.81
C VAL A 136 -7.27 4.29 10.64
N ASP A 137 -7.48 3.02 10.23
CA ASP A 137 -6.86 2.42 9.03
C ASP A 137 -7.10 3.29 7.78
N ILE A 138 -8.35 3.71 7.54
CA ILE A 138 -8.72 4.52 6.36
C ILE A 138 -8.06 5.90 6.43
N GLN A 139 -8.06 6.51 7.62
CA GLN A 139 -7.40 7.80 7.83
C GLN A 139 -5.91 7.71 7.50
N LEU A 140 -5.21 6.67 7.98
CA LEU A 140 -3.79 6.47 7.74
C LEU A 140 -3.48 6.19 6.27
N LEU A 141 -4.29 5.40 5.57
CA LEU A 141 -4.11 5.17 4.13
C LEU A 141 -4.14 6.48 3.34
N ILE A 142 -5.09 7.37 3.64
CA ILE A 142 -5.21 8.67 2.97
C ILE A 142 -4.00 9.56 3.28
N LEU A 143 -3.60 9.62 4.56
CA LEU A 143 -2.48 10.47 5.00
C LEU A 143 -1.14 9.97 4.43
N PHE A 144 -0.91 8.67 4.40
CA PHE A 144 0.34 8.10 3.89
C PHE A 144 0.43 8.09 2.35
N ASP A 145 -0.70 8.15 1.64
CA ASP A 145 -0.73 8.28 0.17
C ASP A 145 -0.47 9.72 -0.32
N MET A 146 -0.33 10.70 0.58
CA MET A 146 0.09 12.05 0.20
C MET A 146 1.49 12.02 -0.43
N LYS A 147 1.65 12.63 -1.61
CA LYS A 147 2.88 12.56 -2.42
C LYS A 147 4.17 12.83 -1.64
N ASP A 148 4.18 13.90 -0.84
CA ASP A 148 5.37 14.30 -0.06
C ASP A 148 5.74 13.27 1.04
N ILE A 149 4.82 12.36 1.39
CA ILE A 149 5.01 11.32 2.41
C ILE A 149 5.30 9.98 1.77
N SER A 150 4.51 9.59 0.76
CA SER A 150 4.57 8.28 0.11
C SER A 150 5.98 7.93 -0.39
N GLU A 151 6.74 8.93 -0.86
CA GLU A 151 8.13 8.78 -1.34
C GLU A 151 9.14 8.44 -0.22
N TYR A 152 8.79 8.71 1.04
CA TYR A 152 9.65 8.55 2.22
C TYR A 152 9.18 7.45 3.18
N LEU A 153 8.08 6.76 2.88
CA LEU A 153 7.48 5.76 3.78
C LEU A 153 8.40 4.59 4.12
N SER A 154 9.38 4.27 3.27
CA SER A 154 10.39 3.24 3.56
C SER A 154 11.36 3.63 4.68
N LEU A 155 11.40 4.91 5.06
CA LEU A 155 12.22 5.46 6.15
C LEU A 155 11.41 5.69 7.43
N TYR A 156 10.17 5.20 7.48
CA TYR A 156 9.29 5.32 8.63
C TYR A 156 9.92 4.74 9.90
N GLU A 157 9.75 5.47 11.01
CA GLU A 157 10.04 5.04 12.38
C GLU A 157 8.98 5.70 13.30
N MET A 158 8.42 4.93 14.25
CA MET A 158 7.58 5.49 15.31
C MET A 158 8.44 5.94 16.48
N PHE A 159 8.45 7.25 16.75
CA PHE A 159 9.05 7.81 17.95
C PHE A 159 8.06 7.81 19.10
N VAL A 160 8.54 8.02 20.32
CA VAL A 160 7.71 8.15 21.52
C VAL A 160 8.04 9.46 22.22
N ASN A 161 7.01 10.09 22.79
CA ASN A 161 7.11 11.45 23.35
C ASN A 161 8.05 11.54 24.56
N ASN A 162 7.97 10.58 25.49
CA ASN A 162 8.73 10.58 26.73
C ASN A 162 8.88 9.17 27.34
N VAL A 163 9.56 9.09 28.49
CA VAL A 163 9.80 7.83 29.22
C VAL A 163 8.52 7.26 29.83
N TYR A 164 7.57 8.11 30.26
CA TYR A 164 6.29 7.66 30.81
C TYR A 164 5.49 6.83 29.80
N TYR A 165 5.42 7.24 28.53
CA TYR A 165 4.74 6.43 27.50
C TYR A 165 5.43 5.09 27.27
N LYS A 166 6.78 5.06 27.24
CA LYS A 166 7.53 3.80 27.16
C LYS A 166 7.22 2.85 28.30
N LYS A 167 6.94 3.38 29.50
CA LYS A 167 6.72 2.56 30.70
C LYS A 167 5.28 2.05 30.83
N PHE A 168 4.29 2.88 30.50
CA PHE A 168 2.89 2.58 30.77
C PHE A 168 2.04 2.29 29.52
N TYR A 169 2.57 2.58 28.32
CA TYR A 169 1.87 2.40 27.05
C TYR A 169 2.70 1.62 26.02
N GLU A 170 3.71 0.85 26.44
CA GLU A 170 4.57 0.07 25.54
C GLU A 170 3.76 -0.81 24.58
N ASP A 171 2.84 -1.62 25.11
CA ASP A 171 1.98 -2.50 24.32
C ASP A 171 1.11 -1.73 23.31
N ILE A 172 0.61 -0.56 23.72
CA ILE A 172 -0.29 0.25 22.90
C ILE A 172 0.50 1.01 21.83
N TRP A 173 1.69 1.49 22.17
CA TRP A 173 2.64 2.07 21.23
C TRP A 173 3.03 1.04 20.16
N HIS A 174 3.35 -0.20 20.54
CA HIS A 174 3.62 -1.27 19.57
C HIS A 174 2.44 -1.58 18.66
N LYS A 175 1.20 -1.55 19.18
CA LYS A 175 0.00 -1.68 18.33
C LYS A 175 -0.14 -0.52 17.34
N ALA A 176 0.12 0.71 17.77
CA ALA A 176 0.08 1.88 16.90
C ALA A 176 1.15 1.81 15.80
N ASP A 177 2.33 1.29 16.14
CA ASP A 177 3.42 1.06 15.20
C ASP A 177 3.07 -0.03 14.16
N GLU A 178 2.57 -1.19 14.62
CA GLU A 178 2.09 -2.27 13.75
C GLU A 178 0.97 -1.80 12.80
N LEU A 179 0.05 -0.98 13.31
CA LEU A 179 -1.01 -0.35 12.53
C LEU A 179 -0.43 0.51 11.40
N CYS A 180 0.57 1.34 11.71
CA CYS A 180 1.24 2.16 10.71
C CYS A 180 1.96 1.30 9.67
N GLU A 181 2.76 0.31 10.10
CA GLU A 181 3.47 -0.59 9.18
C GLU A 181 2.53 -1.30 8.21
N LYS A 182 1.39 -1.80 8.71
CA LYS A 182 0.37 -2.47 7.89
C LYS A 182 -0.16 -1.53 6.81
N ASN A 183 -0.51 -0.30 7.17
CA ASN A 183 -1.05 0.68 6.23
C ASN A 183 0.01 1.16 5.24
N ILE A 184 1.25 1.36 5.69
CA ILE A 184 2.40 1.70 4.84
C ILE A 184 2.65 0.60 3.80
N LYS A 185 2.63 -0.68 4.19
CA LYS A 185 2.78 -1.80 3.25
C LYS A 185 1.69 -1.79 2.18
N VAL A 186 0.46 -1.42 2.51
CA VAL A 186 -0.64 -1.29 1.54
C VAL A 186 -0.38 -0.14 0.57
N VAL A 187 0.01 1.05 1.07
CA VAL A 187 0.33 2.21 0.24
C VAL A 187 1.48 1.90 -0.71
N ILE A 188 2.60 1.38 -0.19
CA ILE A 188 3.78 0.99 -1.00
C ILE A 188 3.42 -0.05 -2.06
N ARG A 189 2.59 -1.05 -1.71
CA ARG A 189 2.12 -2.04 -2.68
C ARG A 189 1.28 -1.39 -3.79
N ASN A 190 0.37 -0.48 -3.44
CA ASN A 190 -0.50 0.19 -4.39
C ASN A 190 0.25 1.16 -5.31
N LEU A 191 1.35 1.74 -4.85
CA LEU A 191 2.28 2.53 -5.67
C LEU A 191 3.02 1.68 -6.73
N GLY A 192 2.82 0.36 -6.77
CA GLY A 192 3.53 -0.54 -7.68
C GLY A 192 4.95 -0.88 -7.21
N SER A 193 5.35 -0.39 -6.04
CA SER A 193 6.68 -0.59 -5.43
C SER A 193 6.78 -1.86 -4.59
N ASN A 194 6.16 -2.97 -5.01
CA ASN A 194 6.77 -4.26 -4.68
C ASN A 194 8.04 -4.36 -5.52
N SER A 195 9.12 -3.78 -5.02
CA SER A 195 10.44 -3.76 -5.64
C SER A 195 10.80 -5.13 -6.15
N ASP A 196 10.58 -6.16 -5.34
CA ASP A 196 11.01 -7.53 -5.63
C ASP A 196 10.27 -8.11 -6.83
N LEU A 197 8.94 -7.96 -6.88
CA LEU A 197 8.13 -8.39 -8.02
C LEU A 197 8.49 -7.63 -9.29
N SER A 198 8.72 -6.32 -9.18
CA SER A 198 9.09 -5.47 -10.31
C SER A 198 10.47 -5.82 -10.84
N PHE A 199 11.44 -6.06 -9.95
CA PHE A 199 12.79 -6.49 -10.31
C PHE A 199 12.81 -7.90 -10.90
N GLU A 200 12.02 -8.82 -10.37
CA GLU A 200 11.90 -10.18 -10.89
C GLU A 200 11.26 -10.18 -12.28
N CYS A 201 10.15 -9.46 -12.47
CA CYS A 201 9.52 -9.31 -13.78
C CYS A 201 10.46 -8.65 -14.80
N TYR A 202 11.24 -7.65 -14.37
CA TYR A 202 12.24 -7.01 -15.22
C TYR A 202 13.42 -7.95 -15.55
N SER A 203 13.88 -8.74 -14.58
CA SER A 203 14.90 -9.77 -14.78
C SER A 203 14.42 -10.82 -15.79
N HIS A 204 13.16 -11.27 -15.68
CA HIS A 204 12.55 -12.19 -16.63
C HIS A 204 12.43 -11.57 -18.02
N LEU A 205 12.00 -10.31 -18.14
CA LEU A 205 12.03 -9.58 -19.42
C LEU A 205 13.41 -9.64 -20.06
N LEU A 206 14.47 -9.28 -19.34
CA LEU A 206 15.84 -9.29 -19.88
C LEU A 206 16.28 -10.69 -20.32
N GLN A 207 15.94 -11.72 -19.54
CA GLN A 207 16.23 -13.12 -19.89
C GLN A 207 15.42 -13.62 -21.09
N ASN A 208 14.20 -13.09 -21.28
CA ASN A 208 13.30 -13.48 -22.34
C ASN A 208 13.57 -12.77 -23.67
N ILE A 209 14.27 -11.63 -23.68
CA ILE A 209 14.56 -10.86 -24.91
C ILE A 209 15.14 -11.74 -26.04
N PRO A 210 16.17 -12.59 -25.82
CA PRO A 210 16.69 -13.44 -26.89
C PRO A 210 15.62 -14.37 -27.49
N SER A 211 14.87 -15.09 -26.64
CA SER A 211 13.77 -15.95 -27.06
C SER A 211 12.62 -15.18 -27.71
N MET A 212 12.37 -13.94 -27.29
CA MET A 212 11.36 -13.05 -27.85
C MET A 212 11.74 -12.66 -29.29
N LEU A 213 12.99 -12.25 -29.53
CA LEU A 213 13.46 -11.84 -30.84
C LEU A 213 13.41 -12.99 -31.87
N GLU A 214 13.51 -14.24 -31.41
CA GLU A 214 13.35 -15.45 -32.23
C GLU A 214 11.88 -15.89 -32.39
N SER A 215 10.97 -15.35 -31.57
CA SER A 215 9.54 -15.69 -31.59
C SER A 215 8.79 -14.99 -32.73
N ILE A 216 7.53 -15.37 -32.95
CA ILE A 216 6.68 -14.74 -33.96
C ILE A 216 6.37 -13.29 -33.50
N PRO A 217 6.71 -12.25 -34.28
CA PRO A 217 6.41 -10.88 -33.89
C PRO A 217 4.91 -10.64 -33.76
N PHE A 218 4.51 -9.92 -32.71
CA PHE A 218 3.09 -9.64 -32.43
C PHE A 218 2.41 -8.92 -33.60
N GLN A 219 3.09 -7.95 -34.22
CA GLN A 219 2.57 -7.23 -35.38
C GLN A 219 2.30 -8.16 -36.58
N ARG A 220 3.10 -9.21 -36.76
CA ARG A 220 2.84 -10.22 -37.80
C ARG A 220 1.54 -10.95 -37.53
N ILE A 221 1.32 -11.41 -36.30
CA ILE A 221 0.08 -12.08 -35.88
C ILE A 221 -1.12 -11.20 -36.17
N LEU A 222 -1.06 -9.92 -35.76
CA LEU A 222 -2.12 -8.96 -36.05
C LEU A 222 -2.36 -8.85 -37.56
N SER A 223 -1.31 -8.65 -38.36
CA SER A 223 -1.44 -8.47 -39.80
C SER A 223 -2.06 -9.67 -40.53
N GLU A 224 -1.68 -10.90 -40.14
CA GLU A 224 -2.12 -12.13 -40.81
C GLU A 224 -3.52 -12.59 -40.37
N ARG A 225 -3.89 -12.29 -39.11
CA ARG A 225 -5.11 -12.79 -38.48
C ARG A 225 -6.23 -11.76 -38.38
N LYS A 226 -5.94 -10.48 -38.67
CA LYS A 226 -6.95 -9.40 -38.67
C LYS A 226 -8.11 -9.75 -39.59
N ASN A 227 -9.33 -9.62 -39.06
CA ASN A 227 -10.59 -9.84 -39.77
C ASN A 227 -10.72 -11.25 -40.40
N LYS A 228 -10.04 -12.27 -39.86
CA LYS A 228 -10.14 -13.66 -40.33
C LYS A 228 -11.22 -14.48 -39.64
N PHE A 229 -11.73 -14.00 -38.50
CA PHE A 229 -12.67 -14.72 -37.66
C PHE A 229 -13.82 -13.80 -37.25
N ASP A 230 -15.04 -14.29 -37.36
CA ASP A 230 -16.24 -13.57 -36.93
C ASP A 230 -16.51 -13.74 -35.42
N ASN A 231 -16.09 -14.88 -34.86
CA ASN A 231 -16.36 -15.26 -33.49
C ASN A 231 -15.08 -15.67 -32.77
N ALA A 232 -14.94 -15.23 -31.51
CA ALA A 232 -13.87 -15.64 -30.60
C ALA A 232 -14.47 -16.23 -29.32
N ILE A 233 -13.86 -17.30 -28.82
CA ILE A 233 -14.20 -17.93 -27.54
C ILE A 233 -13.00 -17.82 -26.62
N VAL A 234 -13.18 -17.19 -25.46
CA VAL A 234 -12.15 -17.11 -24.42
C VAL A 234 -12.48 -18.12 -23.32
N VAL A 235 -11.53 -19.00 -23.04
CA VAL A 235 -11.69 -20.14 -22.15
C VAL A 235 -10.79 -19.99 -20.93
N SER A 236 -11.39 -19.97 -19.74
CA SER A 236 -10.70 -19.88 -18.46
C SER A 236 -11.01 -21.08 -17.57
N ALA A 237 -10.18 -21.30 -16.54
CA ALA A 237 -10.23 -22.48 -15.67
C ALA A 237 -11.37 -22.47 -14.62
N GLY A 238 -12.46 -21.74 -14.89
CA GLY A 238 -13.61 -21.67 -13.99
C GLY A 238 -14.35 -23.01 -13.88
N PRO A 239 -14.98 -23.34 -12.72
CA PRO A 239 -15.72 -24.59 -12.54
C PRO A 239 -16.84 -24.83 -13.57
N SER A 240 -17.38 -23.76 -14.15
CA SER A 240 -18.40 -23.82 -15.20
C SER A 240 -17.89 -24.43 -16.51
N LEU A 241 -16.57 -24.42 -16.76
CA LEU A 241 -15.97 -24.93 -18.00
C LEU A 241 -16.36 -26.39 -18.24
N ALA A 242 -16.39 -27.21 -17.20
CA ALA A 242 -16.75 -28.64 -17.30
C ALA A 242 -18.10 -28.86 -17.98
N LYS A 243 -19.07 -27.96 -17.79
CA LYS A 243 -20.40 -28.03 -18.41
C LYS A 243 -20.39 -27.68 -19.89
N GLN A 244 -19.39 -26.92 -20.34
CA GLN A 244 -19.31 -26.38 -21.69
C GLN A 244 -18.38 -27.16 -22.62
N LEU A 245 -17.55 -28.09 -22.10
CA LEU A 245 -16.57 -28.83 -22.89
C LEU A 245 -17.18 -29.54 -24.12
N SER A 246 -18.34 -30.18 -23.97
CA SER A 246 -19.00 -30.85 -25.11
C SER A 246 -19.45 -29.85 -26.18
N LEU A 247 -19.96 -28.69 -25.78
CA LEU A 247 -20.36 -27.63 -26.71
C LEU A 247 -19.15 -27.01 -27.38
N LEU A 248 -18.11 -26.68 -26.61
CA LEU A 248 -16.86 -26.13 -27.11
C LEU A 248 -16.24 -27.04 -28.18
N LYS A 249 -16.20 -28.35 -27.95
CA LYS A 249 -15.71 -29.32 -28.93
C LYS A 249 -16.54 -29.33 -30.22
N ALA A 250 -17.86 -29.22 -30.14
CA ALA A 250 -18.75 -29.21 -31.31
C ALA A 250 -18.61 -27.93 -32.17
N TYR A 251 -18.08 -26.86 -31.60
CA TYR A 251 -17.95 -25.55 -32.26
C TYR A 251 -16.50 -25.10 -32.46
N GLN A 252 -15.50 -25.94 -32.16
CA GLN A 252 -14.09 -25.54 -32.22
C GLN A 252 -13.66 -25.05 -33.60
N ASP A 253 -14.21 -25.60 -34.68
CA ASP A 253 -13.87 -25.19 -36.05
C ASP A 253 -14.64 -23.96 -36.55
N LYS A 254 -15.50 -23.36 -35.70
CA LYS A 254 -16.40 -22.23 -36.05
C LYS A 254 -16.03 -20.92 -35.38
N ALA A 255 -15.08 -20.92 -34.46
CA ALA A 255 -14.64 -19.75 -33.73
C ALA A 255 -13.17 -19.90 -33.36
N VAL A 256 -12.47 -18.78 -33.25
CA VAL A 256 -11.10 -18.79 -32.74
C VAL A 256 -11.10 -18.97 -31.23
N ILE A 257 -10.32 -19.90 -30.71
CA ILE A 257 -10.28 -20.24 -29.28
C ILE A 257 -9.02 -19.65 -28.63
N PHE A 258 -9.21 -18.78 -27.65
CA PHE A 258 -8.19 -18.33 -26.73
C PHE A 258 -8.32 -19.09 -25.41
N CYS A 259 -7.26 -19.74 -24.97
CA CYS A 259 -7.22 -20.50 -23.74
C CYS A 259 -6.27 -19.84 -22.73
N ALA A 260 -6.76 -19.53 -21.52
CA ALA A 260 -5.87 -19.28 -20.40
C ALA A 260 -5.13 -20.60 -20.06
N ASP A 261 -3.83 -20.51 -19.81
CA ASP A 261 -2.96 -21.64 -19.44
C ASP A 261 -3.60 -22.65 -18.45
N GLY A 262 -4.21 -22.19 -17.37
CA GLY A 262 -4.84 -23.04 -16.36
C GLY A 262 -5.97 -23.92 -16.91
N ALA A 263 -6.59 -23.56 -18.04
CA ALA A 263 -7.64 -24.34 -18.69
C ALA A 263 -7.10 -25.35 -19.73
N LEU A 264 -5.83 -25.22 -20.15
CA LEU A 264 -5.25 -25.99 -21.26
C LEU A 264 -5.41 -27.49 -21.05
N SER A 265 -5.01 -27.99 -19.88
CA SER A 265 -5.07 -29.42 -19.56
C SER A 265 -6.50 -29.99 -19.58
N MET A 266 -7.53 -29.19 -19.34
CA MET A 266 -8.93 -29.62 -19.43
C MET A 266 -9.40 -29.75 -20.88
N LEU A 267 -8.95 -28.87 -21.75
CA LEU A 267 -9.28 -28.86 -23.18
C LEU A 267 -8.61 -30.04 -23.88
N GLU A 268 -7.31 -30.24 -23.64
CA GLU A 268 -6.54 -31.35 -24.21
C GLU A 268 -7.14 -32.71 -23.84
N LYS A 269 -7.55 -32.90 -22.57
CA LYS A 269 -8.23 -34.13 -22.11
C LYS A 269 -9.53 -34.44 -22.86
N LYS A 270 -10.13 -33.45 -23.51
CA LYS A 270 -11.34 -33.61 -24.34
C LYS A 270 -11.04 -33.57 -25.83
N GLY A 271 -9.78 -33.46 -26.23
CA GLY A 271 -9.36 -33.32 -27.62
C GLY A 271 -9.89 -32.03 -28.24
N ILE A 272 -9.86 -30.94 -27.48
CA ILE A 272 -10.14 -29.58 -27.96
C ILE A 272 -8.80 -28.89 -28.11
N VAL A 273 -8.52 -28.39 -29.31
CA VAL A 273 -7.25 -27.72 -29.62
C VAL A 273 -7.49 -26.22 -29.68
N PRO A 274 -6.98 -25.42 -28.72
CA PRO A 274 -7.10 -23.98 -28.80
C PRO A 274 -6.20 -23.40 -29.90
N ASP A 275 -6.61 -22.27 -30.51
CA ASP A 275 -5.76 -21.55 -31.47
C ASP A 275 -4.65 -20.79 -30.76
N TYR A 276 -4.98 -20.19 -29.61
CA TYR A 276 -4.06 -19.42 -28.78
C TYR A 276 -4.08 -19.91 -27.34
N VAL A 277 -2.89 -20.01 -26.73
CA VAL A 277 -2.76 -20.26 -25.29
C VAL A 277 -2.03 -19.08 -24.67
N THR A 278 -2.62 -18.44 -23.66
CA THR A 278 -2.06 -17.24 -23.03
C THR A 278 -1.45 -17.57 -21.67
N ASN A 279 -0.29 -16.98 -21.36
CA ASN A 279 0.30 -17.03 -20.02
C ASN A 279 0.85 -15.65 -19.61
N LEU A 280 0.59 -15.28 -18.36
CA LEU A 280 1.07 -14.05 -17.72
C LEU A 280 1.92 -14.33 -16.48
N ASP A 281 1.94 -15.57 -15.99
CA ASP A 281 2.60 -15.92 -14.74
C ASP A 281 4.12 -15.88 -14.88
N PHE A 282 4.76 -15.14 -13.98
CA PHE A 282 6.21 -15.04 -13.86
C PHE A 282 6.81 -16.19 -13.04
N THR A 283 5.99 -17.03 -12.41
CA THR A 283 6.42 -18.16 -11.57
C THR A 283 6.48 -19.49 -12.34
N ASP A 284 7.25 -20.44 -11.82
CA ASP A 284 7.41 -21.79 -12.40
C ASP A 284 6.13 -22.64 -12.35
N LEU A 285 5.14 -22.27 -11.52
CA LEU A 285 3.88 -23.00 -11.37
C LEU A 285 3.15 -23.20 -12.68
N ALA A 286 3.23 -22.22 -13.59
CA ALA A 286 2.60 -22.29 -14.91
C ALA A 286 3.11 -23.46 -15.74
N MET A 287 4.36 -23.92 -15.54
CA MET A 287 4.92 -25.06 -16.28
C MET A 287 4.06 -26.33 -16.12
N LYS A 288 3.34 -26.49 -15.00
CA LYS A 288 2.45 -27.64 -14.76
C LYS A 288 1.32 -27.72 -15.78
N PHE A 289 0.91 -26.60 -16.36
CA PHE A 289 -0.16 -26.56 -17.35
C PHE A 289 0.29 -26.96 -18.76
N PHE A 290 1.60 -26.89 -19.04
CA PHE A 290 2.19 -27.15 -20.36
C PHE A 290 2.91 -28.51 -20.48
N GLN A 291 2.68 -29.43 -19.53
CA GLN A 291 3.38 -30.73 -19.50
C GLN A 291 2.97 -31.68 -20.63
N ASN A 292 1.78 -31.51 -21.21
CA ASN A 292 1.28 -32.36 -22.28
C ASN A 292 1.90 -31.96 -23.63
N LYS A 293 2.44 -32.94 -24.34
CA LYS A 293 3.14 -32.76 -25.63
C LYS A 293 2.20 -32.53 -26.83
N GLU A 294 0.89 -32.47 -26.61
CA GLU A 294 -0.11 -32.28 -27.69
C GLU A 294 -0.27 -30.81 -28.09
N ASN A 295 0.22 -29.85 -27.28
CA ASN A 295 0.17 -28.41 -27.53
C ASN A 295 1.12 -27.90 -28.65
N LYS A 296 1.45 -28.73 -29.65
CA LYS A 296 2.38 -28.32 -30.73
C LYS A 296 1.76 -27.40 -31.78
N THR A 297 0.43 -27.36 -31.86
CA THR A 297 -0.29 -26.61 -32.91
C THR A 297 -0.74 -25.23 -32.48
N SER A 298 -1.04 -25.02 -31.20
CA SER A 298 -1.51 -23.74 -30.67
C SER A 298 -0.38 -22.70 -30.70
N LEU A 299 -0.74 -21.43 -30.91
CA LEU A 299 0.20 -20.31 -30.76
C LEU A 299 0.21 -19.83 -29.31
N ASN A 300 1.35 -19.94 -28.64
CA ASN A 300 1.50 -19.51 -27.26
C ASN A 300 1.77 -17.99 -27.21
N ILE A 301 0.89 -17.24 -26.55
CA ILE A 301 0.98 -15.80 -26.36
C ILE A 301 1.45 -15.53 -24.93
N LEU A 302 2.69 -15.07 -24.78
CA LEU A 302 3.36 -14.96 -23.49
C LEU A 302 3.61 -13.49 -23.13
N SER A 303 3.46 -13.15 -21.85
CA SER A 303 3.96 -11.88 -21.33
C SER A 303 5.48 -11.85 -21.44
N CYS A 304 6.06 -10.66 -21.64
CA CYS A 304 7.50 -10.47 -21.53
C CYS A 304 8.07 -10.84 -20.15
N ALA A 305 7.23 -10.83 -19.10
CA ALA A 305 7.60 -11.22 -17.74
C ALA A 305 7.33 -12.71 -17.42
N THR A 306 6.83 -13.51 -18.37
CA THR A 306 6.59 -14.95 -18.19
C THR A 306 7.87 -15.65 -17.70
N TYR A 307 7.71 -16.67 -16.84
CA TYR A 307 8.82 -17.45 -16.31
C TYR A 307 9.78 -17.93 -17.42
N PRO A 308 11.11 -17.63 -17.35
CA PRO A 308 12.01 -17.84 -18.48
C PRO A 308 12.05 -19.29 -18.98
N ASN A 309 12.05 -20.28 -18.08
CA ASN A 309 12.09 -21.68 -18.52
C ASN A 309 10.85 -22.09 -19.30
N LEU A 310 9.68 -21.48 -19.02
CA LEU A 310 8.48 -21.71 -19.82
C LEU A 310 8.61 -21.10 -21.22
N VAL A 311 9.15 -19.87 -21.31
CA VAL A 311 9.44 -19.24 -22.60
C VAL A 311 10.39 -20.10 -23.43
N HIS A 312 11.45 -20.64 -22.84
CA HIS A 312 12.42 -21.49 -23.54
C HIS A 312 11.85 -22.86 -23.92
N PHE A 313 10.93 -23.41 -23.10
CA PHE A 313 10.30 -24.70 -23.35
C PHE A 313 9.32 -24.71 -24.52
N LEU A 314 8.67 -23.57 -24.80
CA LEU A 314 7.66 -23.47 -25.85
C LEU A 314 8.29 -23.08 -27.20
N ASP A 315 7.90 -23.76 -28.28
CA ASP A 315 8.39 -23.47 -29.64
C ASP A 315 7.50 -22.42 -30.34
N ASN A 316 6.26 -22.79 -30.67
CA ASN A 316 5.31 -21.94 -31.40
C ASN A 316 4.76 -20.85 -30.48
N LYS A 317 5.49 -19.74 -30.36
CA LYS A 317 5.22 -18.67 -29.40
C LYS A 317 5.36 -17.27 -29.98
N SER A 318 4.77 -16.31 -29.28
CA SER A 318 5.00 -14.88 -29.38
C SER A 318 5.13 -14.32 -27.98
N VAL A 319 6.23 -13.62 -27.70
CA VAL A 319 6.43 -12.93 -26.42
C VAL A 319 6.13 -11.45 -26.66
N ILE A 320 5.17 -10.91 -25.90
CA ILE A 320 4.62 -9.56 -26.12
C ILE A 320 5.11 -8.63 -25.02
N LEU A 321 5.58 -7.43 -25.38
CA LEU A 321 5.96 -6.42 -24.40
C LEU A 321 4.73 -5.74 -23.82
N ARG A 322 4.83 -5.38 -22.53
CA ARG A 322 3.79 -4.65 -21.81
C ARG A 322 3.82 -3.17 -22.18
N ASP A 323 2.65 -2.54 -22.18
CA ASP A 323 2.54 -1.08 -22.30
C ASP A 323 3.03 -0.36 -21.03
N ASP A 324 4.35 -0.32 -20.83
CA ASP A 324 5.00 0.43 -19.76
C ASP A 324 6.22 1.25 -20.24
N PRO A 325 6.55 2.37 -19.56
CA PRO A 325 7.62 3.27 -20.00
C PRO A 325 9.02 2.63 -20.06
N LEU A 326 9.29 1.54 -19.35
CA LEU A 326 10.57 0.85 -19.44
C LEU A 326 10.62 -0.03 -20.69
N CYS A 327 9.56 -0.80 -20.95
CA CYS A 327 9.46 -1.63 -22.16
C CYS A 327 9.51 -0.79 -23.45
N GLN A 328 8.86 0.37 -23.45
CA GLN A 328 8.84 1.28 -24.62
C GLN A 328 10.24 1.80 -24.99
N ARG A 329 11.17 1.89 -24.03
CA ARG A 329 12.56 2.36 -24.30
C ARG A 329 13.37 1.40 -25.18
N PHE A 330 13.00 0.12 -25.24
CA PHE A 330 13.67 -0.83 -26.14
C PHE A 330 13.32 -0.59 -27.62
N ASN A 331 12.26 0.17 -27.91
CA ASN A 331 11.82 0.49 -29.28
C ASN A 331 11.61 -0.76 -30.17
N LEU A 332 11.09 -1.85 -29.59
CA LEU A 332 10.83 -3.13 -30.23
C LEU A 332 9.37 -3.24 -30.66
N ASN A 333 8.92 -2.28 -31.47
CA ASN A 333 7.51 -2.07 -31.82
C ASN A 333 6.83 -3.31 -32.47
N ASP A 334 7.62 -4.18 -33.10
CA ASP A 334 7.16 -5.42 -33.73
C ASP A 334 6.59 -6.43 -32.72
N PHE A 335 7.00 -6.34 -31.44
CA PHE A 335 6.59 -7.21 -30.35
C PHE A 335 5.47 -6.62 -29.47
N GLY A 336 4.90 -5.49 -29.89
CA GLY A 336 3.71 -4.89 -29.27
C GLY A 336 3.99 -4.16 -27.96
N TYR A 337 2.98 -3.45 -27.46
CA TYR A 337 2.91 -2.81 -26.14
C TYR A 337 1.43 -2.90 -25.73
N ILE A 338 1.08 -3.92 -24.92
CA ILE A 338 -0.31 -4.21 -24.50
C ILE A 338 -0.45 -4.12 -23.00
#